data_AF-A0A523NM00-F1
#
_entry.id   AF-A0A523NM00-F1
#
_cell.length_a   1.000
_cell.length_b   1.000
_cell.length_c   1.000
_cell.angle_alpha   90.00
_cell.angle_beta   90.00
_cell.angle_gamma   90.00
#
_symmetry.space_group_name_H-M   'P 1'
#
loop_
_entity.id
_entity.type
_entity.pdbx_description
1 polymer ?
#
loop_
_entity_poly.entity_id
_entity_poly.type
_entity_poly.pdbx_seq_one_letter_code
_entity_poly.pdbx_strand_id
1 'polypeptide(L)' 'MNEISVEELNDEDLLILYESTRQLLESTGVEEYSAPDKLKSLKQKLVFIEDELRVRSLWDGD' A
#
# COMPACT_ATOMS: atom_id res chain seq x y z
N MET A 1 9.64 8.16 -12.47
CA MET A 1 9.04 8.37 -11.14
C MET A 1 9.95 7.62 -10.18
N ASN A 2 10.48 8.26 -9.14
CA ASN A 2 11.24 7.53 -8.13
C ASN A 2 10.25 6.62 -7.40
N GLU A 3 10.27 5.32 -7.71
CA GLU A 3 9.67 4.32 -6.85
C GLU A 3 10.44 4.36 -5.54
N ILE A 4 9.79 4.85 -4.49
CA ILE A 4 10.31 4.72 -3.14
C ILE A 4 10.28 3.23 -2.83
N SER A 5 11.46 2.62 -2.65
CA SER A 5 11.58 1.21 -2.28
C SER A 5 11.00 1.03 -0.88
N VAL A 6 10.00 0.15 -0.73
CA VAL A 6 9.34 -0.10 0.57
C VAL A 6 10.32 -0.60 1.63
N GLU A 7 11.35 -1.33 1.20
CA GLU A 7 12.42 -1.88 2.04
C GLU A 7 13.31 -0.78 2.66
N GLU A 8 13.39 0.40 2.04
CA GLU A 8 14.22 1.52 2.52
C GLU A 8 13.49 2.45 3.49
N LEU A 9 12.17 2.29 3.64
CA LEU A 9 11.39 3.07 4.58
C LEU A 9 11.71 2.66 6.01
N ASN A 10 11.61 3.60 6.95
CA ASN A 10 11.53 3.24 8.37
C ASN A 10 10.13 2.72 8.70
N ASP A 11 9.96 2.20 9.91
CA ASP A 11 8.73 1.54 10.33
C ASP A 11 7.53 2.51 10.37
N GLU A 12 7.74 3.76 10.79
CA GLU A 12 6.70 4.79 10.83
C GLU A 12 6.22 5.16 9.42
N ASP A 13 7.16 5.44 8.52
CA ASP A 13 6.87 5.78 7.13
C ASP A 13 6.20 4.60 6.39
N LEU A 14 6.60 3.36 6.69
CA LEU A 14 5.99 2.16 6.12
C LEU A 14 4.53 2.00 6.57
N LEU A 15 4.23 2.24 7.85
CA LEU A 15 2.87 2.23 8.39
C LEU A 15 2.01 3.35 7.80
N ILE A 16 2.54 4.57 7.71
CA ILE A 16 1.86 5.70 7.07
C ILE A 16 1.56 5.39 5.59
N LEU A 17 2.53 4.78 4.90
CA LEU A 17 2.38 4.40 3.50
C LEU A 17 1.31 3.32 3.33
N TYR A 18 1.25 2.34 4.25
CA TYR A 18 0.20 1.32 4.27
C TYR A 18 -1.19 1.95 4.41
N GLU A 19 -1.41 2.75 5.45
CA GLU A 19 -2.70 3.39 5.71
C GLU A 19 -3.14 4.29 4.54
N SER A 20 -2.21 5.11 4.02
CA SER A 20 -2.47 5.99 2.89
C SER A 20 -2.82 5.22 1.61
N THR A 21 -2.11 4.12 1.35
CA THR A 21 -2.37 3.28 0.17
C THR A 21 -3.71 2.55 0.29
N ARG A 22 -4.07 2.09 1.50
CA ARG A 22 -5.36 1.45 1.78
C ARG A 22 -6.52 2.43 1.59
N GLN A 23 -6.45 3.61 2.20
CA GLN A 23 -7.48 4.65 2.04
C GLN A 23 -7.66 5.08 0.58
N LEU A 24 -6.57 5.18 -0.17
CA LEU A 24 -6.63 5.51 -1.59
C LEU A 24 -7.27 4.39 -2.42
N LEU A 25 -7.01 3.12 -2.08
CA LEU A 25 -7.64 1.96 -2.71
C LEU A 25 -9.15 1.92 -2.40
N GLU A 26 -9.55 2.15 -1.16
CA GLU A 26 -10.96 2.24 -0.75
C GLU A 26 -11.68 3.37 -1.48
N SER A 27 -11.08 4.56 -1.55
CA SER A 27 -11.64 5.72 -2.25
C SER A 27 -11.78 5.47 -3.76
N THR A 28 -10.75 4.86 -4.38
CA THR A 28 -10.76 4.53 -5.82
C THR A 28 -11.76 3.42 -6.14
N GLY A 29 -12.00 2.48 -5.21
CA GLY A 29 -12.95 1.39 -5.38
C GLY A 29 -14.41 1.86 -5.42
N VAL A 30 -14.73 2.97 -4.75
CA VAL A 30 -16.06 3.60 -4.79
C VAL A 30 -16.28 4.33 -6.13
N GLU A 31 -15.22 4.80 -6.78
CA GLU A 31 -15.24 5.38 -8.13
C GLU A 31 -15.17 4.29 -9.22
N GLU A 32 -16.11 3.34 -9.16
CA GLU A 32 -16.14 2.00 -9.79
C GLU A 32 -15.88 1.94 -11.32
N TYR A 33 -15.75 3.07 -12.04
CA TYR A 33 -15.70 3.11 -13.50
C TYR A 33 -14.51 3.88 -14.12
N SER A 34 -13.66 4.55 -13.34
CA SER A 34 -12.77 5.57 -13.93
C SER A 34 -11.30 5.16 -14.14
N ALA A 35 -10.77 4.14 -13.44
CA ALA A 35 -9.32 3.84 -13.53
C ALA A 35 -8.91 2.40 -13.10
N PRO A 36 -9.21 1.36 -13.91
CA PRO A 36 -8.87 -0.03 -13.60
C PRO A 36 -7.36 -0.27 -13.44
N ASP A 37 -6.52 0.41 -14.23
CA ASP A 37 -5.07 0.29 -14.13
C ASP A 37 -4.52 0.88 -12.83
N LYS A 38 -5.05 2.03 -12.40
CA LYS A 38 -4.67 2.65 -11.13
C LYS A 38 -5.04 1.77 -9.95
N LEU A 39 -6.24 1.16 -9.98
CA LEU A 39 -6.67 0.20 -8.96
C LEU A 39 -5.74 -1.02 -8.90
N LYS A 40 -5.34 -1.56 -10.05
CA LYS A 40 -4.39 -2.67 -10.12
C LYS A 40 -3.03 -2.28 -9.53
N SER A 41 -2.48 -1.13 -9.90
CA SER A 41 -1.21 -0.63 -9.36
C SER A 41 -1.27 -0.41 -7.85
N LEU A 42 -2.37 0.14 -7.32
CA LEU A 42 -2.56 0.34 -5.88
C LEU A 42 -2.64 -0.98 -5.13
N LYS A 43 -3.38 -1.98 -5.66
CA LYS A 43 -3.42 -3.32 -5.08
C LYS A 43 -2.04 -3.97 -5.06
N GLN A 44 -1.29 -3.89 -6.16
CA GLN A 44 0.08 -4.42 -6.22
C GLN A 44 0.98 -3.74 -5.19
N LYS A 45 0.91 -2.41 -5.08
CA LYS A 45 1.68 -1.65 -4.10
C LYS A 45 1.32 -2.04 -2.67
N LEU A 46 0.04 -2.21 -2.38
CA LEU A 46 -0.43 -2.63 -1.06
C LEU A 46 0.15 -4.00 -0.68
N VAL A 47 0.15 -4.98 -1.60
CA VAL A 47 0.74 -6.30 -1.35
C VAL A 47 2.22 -6.20 -0.96
N PHE A 48 3.01 -5.37 -1.66
CA PHE A 48 4.42 -5.18 -1.32
C PHE A 48 4.62 -4.56 0.06
N ILE A 49 3.79 -3.58 0.42
CA ILE A 49 3.83 -2.94 1.74
C ILE A 49 3.46 -3.96 2.84
N GLU A 50 2.41 -4.74 2.64
CA GLU A 50 1.99 -5.79 3.58
C GLU A 50 3.07 -6.87 3.77
N ASP A 51 3.77 -7.24 2.69
CA ASP A 51 4.86 -8.20 2.76
C ASP A 51 6.01 -7.67 3.63
N GLU A 52 6.42 -6.42 3.41
CA GLU A 52 7.46 -5.78 4.22
C GLU A 52 7.02 -5.64 5.70
N LEU A 53 5.76 -5.26 5.95
CA LEU A 53 5.22 -5.19 7.31
C LEU A 53 5.26 -6.56 8.01
N ARG A 54 4.99 -7.67 7.29
CA ARG A 54 5.13 -9.03 7.84
C ARG A 54 6.59 -9.37 8.13
N VAL A 55 7.51 -9.06 7.21
CA VAL A 55 8.96 -9.28 7.41
C VAL A 55 9.45 -8.57 8.67
N ARG A 56 8.97 -7.34 8.92
CA ARG A 56 9.33 -6.54 10.10
C ARG A 56 8.54 -6.89 11.36
N SER A 57 7.62 -7.85 11.30
CA SER A 57 6.70 -8.18 12.41
C SER A 57 5.88 -6.99 12.92
N LEU A 58 5.59 -6.03 12.03
CA LEU A 58 4.74 -4.86 12.28
C LEU A 58 3.27 -5.12 11.86
N TRP A 59 3.01 -6.29 11.27
CA TRP A 59 1.68 -6.70 10.83
C TRP A 59 0.93 -7.42 11.95
N ASP A 60 -0.07 -6.76 12.54
CA ASP A 60 -0.98 -7.31 13.55
C ASP A 60 -2.19 -8.07 12.95
N GLY A 61 -2.18 -8.38 11.64
CA GLY A 61 -3.37 -8.87 10.93
C GLY A 61 -3.77 -10.31 11.23
N ASP A 62 -4.32 -10.50 12.42
CA ASP A 62 -5.33 -11.51 12.77
C ASP A 62 -6.71 -11.11 12.21
#